data_AF-A0A2E0M7V5-F1
#
_entry.id   AF-A0A2E0M7V5-F1
#
_cell.length_a   1.000
_cell.length_b   1.000
_cell.length_c   1.000
_cell.angle_alpha   90.00
_cell.angle_beta   90.00
_cell.angle_gamma   90.00
#
_symmetry.space_group_name_H-M   'P 1'
#
loop_
_entity.id
_entity.type
_entity.pdbx_description
1 polymer ?
#
loop_
_entity_poly.entity_id
_entity_poly.type
_entity_poly.pdbx_seq_one_letter_code
_entity_poly.pdbx_strand_id
1 'polypeptide(L)'
;MMSNIQTQIVEAQKILNRPAVELLIDMLDNKLTCLEVIDRDDVRELKLMRDTMERLESWLVHAPSVLETGRRGRRPRVDALTA
;
A
#
# COMPACT_ATOMS: atom_id res chain seq x y z
N MET A 1 17.19 -23.89 9.49
CA MET A 1 17.54 -23.36 8.15
C MET A 1 16.29 -22.72 7.57
N MET A 2 16.26 -21.40 7.38
CA MET A 2 15.13 -20.77 6.67
C MET A 2 15.21 -21.16 5.19
N SER A 3 14.08 -21.50 4.57
CA SER A 3 14.03 -21.90 3.16
C SER A 3 14.49 -20.73 2.26
N ASN A 4 15.12 -21.05 1.14
CA ASN A 4 15.65 -20.06 0.19
C ASN A 4 14.55 -19.07 -0.31
N ILE A 5 13.29 -19.52 -0.32
CA ILE A 5 12.11 -18.71 -0.65
C ILE A 5 11.80 -17.70 0.46
N GLN A 6 11.89 -18.11 1.74
CA GLN A 6 11.67 -17.21 2.87
C GLN A 6 12.68 -16.07 2.87
N THR A 7 13.93 -16.35 2.52
CA THR A 7 15.00 -15.34 2.40
C THR A 7 14.72 -14.34 1.28
N GLN A 8 14.28 -14.79 0.11
CA GLN A 8 13.92 -13.89 -1.00
C GLN A 8 12.72 -12.99 -0.68
N ILE A 9 11.74 -13.51 0.05
CA ILE A 9 10.59 -12.71 0.53
C ILE A 9 11.06 -11.64 1.51
N VAL A 10 11.93 -11.98 2.47
CA VAL A 10 12.48 -11.04 3.43
C VAL A 10 13.36 -9.97 2.75
N GLU A 11 14.11 -10.34 1.70
CA GLU A 11 14.88 -9.38 0.90
C GLU A 11 13.98 -8.44 0.11
N ALA A 12 12.93 -8.94 -0.55
CA ALA A 12 11.95 -8.11 -1.23
C ALA A 12 11.22 -7.16 -0.26
N GLN A 13 10.95 -7.61 0.96
CA GLN A 13 10.38 -6.77 2.03
C GLN A 13 11.31 -5.64 2.48
N LYS A 14 12.64 -5.79 2.36
CA LYS A 14 13.61 -4.72 2.67
C LYS A 14 13.65 -3.62 1.60
N ILE A 15 13.15 -3.87 0.39
CA ILE A 15 13.17 -2.91 -0.73
C ILE A 15 12.04 -1.87 -0.57
N LEU A 16 10.91 -2.24 0.05
CA LEU A 16 9.79 -1.33 0.28
C LEU A 16 9.88 -0.70 1.67
N ASN A 17 10.08 0.62 1.70
CA ASN A 17 10.00 1.39 2.95
C ASN A 17 8.54 1.57 3.40
N ARG A 18 8.33 1.82 4.69
CA ARG A 18 6.98 2.02 5.28
C ARG A 18 6.10 3.01 4.49
N PRO A 19 6.60 4.20 4.06
CA PRO A 19 5.79 5.13 3.24
C PRO A 19 5.32 4.54 1.91
N ALA A 20 6.13 3.72 1.25
CA ALA A 20 5.72 3.05 0.02
C ALA A 20 4.60 2.02 0.27
N VAL A 21 4.68 1.28 1.38
CA VAL A 21 3.62 0.33 1.78
C VAL A 21 2.32 1.08 2.09
N GLU A 22 2.38 2.18 2.84
CA GLU A 22 1.22 3.04 3.12
C GLU A 22 0.57 3.55 1.83
N LEU A 23 1.38 4.06 0.88
CA LEU A 23 0.88 4.53 -0.41
C LEU A 23 0.19 3.41 -1.22
N LEU A 24 0.77 2.21 -1.23
CA LEU A 24 0.17 1.07 -1.94
C LEU A 24 -1.16 0.65 -1.33
N ILE A 25 -1.29 0.71 -0.01
CA ILE A 25 -2.56 0.49 0.69
C ILE A 25 -3.57 1.55 0.27
N ASP A 26 -3.21 2.84 0.33
CA ASP A 26 -4.10 3.94 -0.07
C ASP A 26 -4.56 3.81 -1.54
N MET A 27 -3.67 3.38 -2.44
CA MET A 27 -4.01 3.15 -3.84
C MET A 27 -4.99 1.98 -4.03
N LEU A 28 -4.80 0.88 -3.31
CA LEU A 28 -5.70 -0.26 -3.34
C LEU A 28 -7.05 0.07 -2.75
N ASP A 29 -7.09 0.80 -1.62
CA ASP A 29 -8.32 1.24 -0.99
C ASP A 29 -9.13 2.13 -1.94
N ASN A 30 -8.49 3.13 -2.55
CA ASN A 30 -9.13 3.96 -3.59
C ASN A 30 -9.68 3.12 -4.74
N LYS A 31 -8.91 2.14 -5.24
CA LYS A 31 -9.38 1.30 -6.35
C LYS A 31 -10.54 0.38 -5.91
N LEU A 32 -10.53 -0.14 -4.69
CA LEU A 32 -11.61 -0.96 -4.13
C LEU A 32 -12.92 -0.16 -3.98
N THR A 33 -12.83 1.10 -3.54
CA THR A 33 -14.04 1.95 -3.36
C THR A 33 -14.78 2.24 -4.67
N CYS A 34 -14.08 2.16 -5.80
CA CYS A 34 -14.63 2.41 -7.12
C CYS A 34 -14.87 1.13 -7.94
N LEU A 35 -14.58 -0.05 -7.40
CA LEU A 35 -14.72 -1.30 -8.14
C LEU A 35 -16.18 -1.73 -8.19
N GLU A 36 -16.75 -1.74 -9.39
CA GLU A 36 -18.06 -2.33 -9.66
C GLU A 36 -17.88 -3.79 -10.08
N VAL A 37 -18.59 -4.70 -9.42
CA VAL A 37 -18.53 -6.14 -9.72
C VAL A 37 -19.67 -6.50 -10.67
N ILE A 38 -19.32 -6.74 -11.93
CA ILE A 38 -20.28 -6.99 -13.02
C ILE A 38 -20.20 -8.45 -13.44
N ASP A 39 -19.01 -9.05 -13.42
CA ASP A 39 -18.80 -10.43 -13.83
C ASP A 39 -17.86 -11.24 -12.90
N ARG A 40 -17.52 -12.45 -13.35
CA ARG A 40 -16.66 -13.37 -12.59
C ARG A 40 -15.20 -12.90 -12.54
N ASP A 41 -14.76 -12.09 -13.48
CA ASP A 41 -13.39 -11.59 -13.54
C ASP A 41 -13.23 -10.47 -12.51
N ASP A 42 -14.25 -9.61 -12.37
CA ASP A 42 -14.30 -8.60 -11.31
C ASP A 42 -14.30 -9.24 -9.92
N VAL A 43 -15.02 -10.35 -9.72
CA VAL A 43 -14.98 -11.11 -8.45
C VAL A 43 -13.57 -11.63 -8.15
N ARG A 44 -12.86 -12.12 -9.18
CA ARG A 44 -11.49 -12.59 -9.03
C ARG A 44 -10.53 -11.44 -8.72
N GLU A 45 -10.68 -10.31 -9.39
CA GLU A 45 -9.88 -9.11 -9.13
C GLU A 45 -10.14 -8.56 -7.72
N LEU A 46 -11.39 -8.45 -7.30
CA LEU A 46 -11.78 -8.04 -5.95
C LEU A 46 -11.10 -8.91 -4.88
N LYS A 47 -11.12 -10.24 -5.08
CA LYS A 47 -10.46 -11.17 -4.17
C LYS A 47 -8.96 -10.96 -4.13
N LEU A 48 -8.31 -10.86 -5.30
CA LEU A 48 -6.88 -10.62 -5.40
C LEU A 48 -6.47 -9.32 -4.70
N MET A 49 -7.25 -8.25 -4.87
CA MET A 49 -7.01 -6.96 -4.23
C MET A 49 -7.13 -7.03 -2.72
N ARG A 50 -8.16 -7.71 -2.18
CA ARG A 50 -8.31 -7.95 -0.74
C ARG A 50 -7.15 -8.76 -0.15
N ASP A 51 -6.80 -9.88 -0.80
CA ASP A 51 -5.67 -10.71 -0.38
C ASP A 51 -4.34 -9.92 -0.42
N THR A 52 -4.20 -8.98 -1.35
CA THR A 52 -3.02 -8.10 -1.45
C THR A 52 -3.01 -7.05 -0.35
N MET A 53 -4.16 -6.46 -0.03
CA MET A 53 -4.31 -5.48 1.05
C MET A 53 -3.92 -6.09 2.40
N GLU A 54 -4.42 -7.28 2.72
CA GLU A 54 -4.05 -7.99 3.96
C GLU A 54 -2.54 -8.27 4.05
N ARG A 55 -1.90 -8.61 2.92
CA ARG A 55 -0.45 -8.80 2.87
C ARG A 55 0.32 -7.51 3.11
N LEU A 56 -0.11 -6.40 2.51
CA LEU A 56 0.53 -5.10 2.70
C LEU A 56 0.36 -4.58 4.13
N GLU A 57 -0.82 -4.76 4.73
CA GLU A 57 -1.06 -4.42 6.14
C GLU A 57 -0.18 -5.26 7.08
N SER A 58 -0.07 -6.56 6.81
CA SER A 58 0.88 -7.44 7.52
C SER A 58 2.32 -6.94 7.39
N TRP A 59 2.72 -6.50 6.19
CA TRP A 59 4.05 -5.94 5.97
C TRP A 59 4.25 -4.61 6.67
N LEU A 60 3.22 -3.78 6.80
CA LEU A 60 3.30 -2.48 7.48
C LEU A 60 3.72 -2.62 8.96
N VAL A 61 3.30 -3.72 9.61
CA VAL A 61 3.71 -4.06 10.99
C VAL A 61 5.21 -4.34 11.08
N HIS A 62 5.81 -4.85 10.00
CA HIS A 62 7.21 -5.28 9.95
C HIS A 62 8.11 -4.36 9.12
N ALA A 63 7.55 -3.34 8.47
CA ALA A 63 8.27 -2.45 7.57
C ALA A 63 9.20 -1.52 8.37
N PRO A 64 10.49 -1.41 8.00
CA PRO A 64 11.40 -0.49 8.67
C PRO A 64 10.91 0.95 8.51
N SER A 65 10.73 1.64 9.64
CA SER A 65 10.48 3.08 9.67
C SER A 65 11.73 3.79 9.13
N VAL A 66 11.59 4.48 8.00
CA VAL A 66 12.57 5.47 7.58
C VAL A 66 12.38 6.64 8.53
N LEU A 67 13.37 6.89 9.39
CA LEU A 67 13.41 8.07 10.26
C LEU A 67 13.00 9.30 9.43
N GLU A 68 11.99 10.02 9.93
CA GLU A 68 11.28 11.09 9.26
C GLU A 68 12.23 12.17 8.69
N THR A 69 12.62 12.03 7.43
CA THR A 69 13.21 13.14 6.69
C THR A 69 12.13 13.79 5.83
N GLY A 70 11.47 14.79 6.40
CA GLY A 70 10.98 15.93 5.62
C GLY A 70 9.49 15.93 5.30
N ARG A 71 8.76 16.69 6.13
CA ARG A 71 7.60 17.53 5.76
C ARG A 71 6.56 16.84 4.87
N ARG A 72 5.62 16.13 5.51
CA ARG A 72 4.30 15.83 4.92
C ARG A 72 3.74 17.13 4.32
N GLY A 73 3.56 17.12 3.01
CA GLY A 73 3.00 18.21 2.25
C GLY A 73 1.70 18.67 2.89
N ARG A 74 1.65 19.94 3.25
CA ARG A 74 0.37 20.60 3.49
C ARG A 74 -0.46 20.40 2.23
N ARG A 75 -1.68 19.87 2.35
CA ARG A 75 -2.70 20.05 1.31
C ARG A 75 -2.84 21.57 1.13
N PRO A 76 -2.65 22.15 -0.07
CA PRO A 76 -2.93 23.56 -0.27
C PRO A 76 -4.39 23.80 0.12
N ARG A 77 -4.64 24.75 1.04
CA ARG A 77 -6.01 25.23 1.26
C ARG A 77 -6.40 26.03 0.02
N VAL A 78 -7.51 25.67 -0.59
CA VAL A 78 -8.08 26.32 -1.79
C VAL A 78 -8.37 27.81 -1.53
N ASP A 79 -8.49 28.19 -0.26
CA ASP A 79 -8.70 29.58 0.20
C ASP A 79 -7.53 30.53 -0.14
N ALA A 80 -6.38 30.04 -0.61
CA ALA A 80 -5.21 30.86 -0.96
C ALA A 80 -5.20 31.36 -2.43
N LEU A 81 -6.22 31.05 -3.24
CA LEU A 81 -6.31 31.45 -4.65
C LEU A 81 -7.32 32.59 -4.92
N THR A 82 -7.81 33.26 -3.88
CA THR A 82 -8.76 34.39 -3.99
C THR A 82 -8.39 35.62 -3.15
N ALA A 83 -7.09 35.84 -2.90
CA ALA A 83 -6.59 37.08 -2.31
C ALA A 83 -5.60 37.78 -3.26
#